data_AF-A0A3M1ICB0-F1
#
_entry.id   AF-A0A3M1ICB0-F1
#
_cell.length_a   1.000
_cell.length_b   1.000
_cell.length_c   1.000
_cell.angle_alpha   90.00
_cell.angle_beta   90.00
_cell.angle_gamma   90.00
#
_symmetry.space_group_name_H-M   'P 1'
#
loop_
_entity.id
_entity.type
_entity.pdbx_description
1 polymer ?
#
loop_
_entity_poly.entity_id
_entity_poly.type
_entity_poly.pdbx_seq_one_letter_code
_entity_poly.pdbx_strand_id
1 'polypeptide(L)'
;MSEIAEFVKHGAARVTPAVLEDTVRRLPMWKAAFSQIDAKAFPHLVPQLEFLADVVEDFHAGLLKDLPYEALAAAVFAIRYAAEENDL
;
A
#
# COMPACT_ATOMS: atom_id res chain seq x y z
N MET A 1 15.16 10.27 -13.25
CA MET A 1 14.39 9.66 -12.14
C MET A 1 14.55 8.15 -12.27
N SER A 2 14.65 7.41 -11.16
CA SER A 2 14.86 5.95 -11.24
C SER A 2 13.65 5.24 -11.85
N GLU A 3 13.87 4.12 -12.54
CA GLU A 3 12.81 3.32 -13.18
C GLU A 3 11.70 2.91 -12.20
N ILE A 4 12.06 2.65 -10.94
CA ILE A 4 11.12 2.29 -9.87
C ILE A 4 10.15 3.45 -9.57
N ALA A 5 10.61 4.70 -9.59
CA ALA A 5 9.73 5.83 -9.35
C ALA A 5 8.68 5.99 -10.47
N GLU A 6 9.07 5.76 -11.72
CA GLU A 6 8.13 5.79 -12.86
C GLU A 6 7.17 4.59 -12.83
N PHE A 7 7.64 3.42 -12.43
CA PHE A 7 6.79 2.24 -12.21
C PHE A 7 5.69 2.52 -11.18
N VAL A 8 6.06 3.07 -10.02
CA VAL A 8 5.10 3.41 -8.96
C VAL A 8 4.11 4.48 -9.42
N LYS A 9 4.58 5.54 -10.09
CA LYS A 9 3.69 6.58 -10.62
C LYS A 9 2.68 6.03 -11.63
N HIS A 10 3.13 5.19 -12.56
CA HIS A 10 2.27 4.60 -13.58
C HIS A 10 1.23 3.65 -12.98
N GLY A 11 1.63 2.88 -11.96
CA GLY A 11 0.72 2.06 -11.16
C GLY A 11 -0.30 2.90 -10.39
N ALA A 12 0.17 3.92 -9.68
CA ALA A 12 -0.65 4.85 -8.91
C ALA A 12 -1.69 5.58 -9.78
N ALA A 13 -1.35 5.92 -11.02
CA ALA A 13 -2.27 6.57 -11.96
C ALA A 13 -3.52 5.73 -12.30
N ARG A 14 -3.52 4.42 -12.00
CA ARG A 14 -4.66 3.51 -12.20
C ARG A 14 -5.50 3.34 -10.94
N VAL A 15 -5.09 3.90 -9.81
CA VAL A 15 -5.84 3.83 -8.56
C VAL A 15 -7.04 4.76 -8.65
N THR A 16 -8.23 4.17 -8.54
CA THR A 16 -9.51 4.89 -8.48
C THR A 16 -10.07 4.83 -7.06
N PRO A 17 -11.09 5.64 -6.72
CA PRO A 17 -11.79 5.51 -5.44
C PRO A 17 -12.32 4.08 -5.19
N ALA A 18 -12.79 3.38 -6.22
CA ALA A 18 -13.25 1.99 -6.08
C ALA A 18 -12.10 1.03 -5.72
N VAL A 19 -10.90 1.26 -6.26
CA VAL A 19 -9.69 0.51 -5.91
C VAL A 19 -9.28 0.79 -4.47
N LEU A 20 -9.36 2.05 -4.01
CA LEU A 20 -9.12 2.42 -2.61
C LEU A 20 -10.09 1.69 -1.67
N GLU A 21 -11.40 1.72 -1.93
CA GLU A 21 -12.42 1.04 -1.12
C GLU A 21 -12.23 -0.49 -1.08
N ASP A 22 -11.86 -1.11 -2.20
CA ASP A 22 -11.51 -2.53 -2.23
C ASP A 22 -10.24 -2.82 -1.41
N THR A 23 -9.24 -1.93 -1.48
CA THR A 23 -7.98 -2.05 -0.72
C THR A 23 -8.24 -1.99 0.77
N VAL A 24 -8.98 -0.98 1.26
CA VAL A 24 -9.32 -0.83 2.69
C VAL A 24 -10.03 -2.06 3.24
N ARG A 25 -10.95 -2.66 2.47
CA ARG A 25 -11.65 -3.89 2.89
C ARG A 25 -10.72 -5.10 3.01
N ARG A 26 -9.64 -5.16 2.23
CA ARG A 26 -8.68 -6.27 2.22
C ARG A 26 -7.52 -6.07 3.20
N LEU A 27 -7.24 -4.82 3.60
CA LEU A 27 -6.12 -4.48 4.49
C LEU A 27 -6.05 -5.34 5.76
N PRO A 28 -7.14 -5.64 6.48
CA PRO A 28 -7.05 -6.50 7.67
C PRO A 28 -6.46 -7.88 7.37
N MET A 29 -6.84 -8.48 6.23
CA MET A 29 -6.31 -9.78 5.79
C MET A 29 -4.85 -9.67 5.39
N TRP A 30 -4.49 -8.65 4.60
CA TRP A 30 -3.10 -8.44 4.17
C TRP A 30 -2.16 -8.10 5.34
N LYS A 31 -2.58 -7.28 6.31
CA LYS A 31 -1.80 -6.98 7.53
C LYS A 31 -1.52 -8.26 8.32
N ALA A 32 -2.49 -9.17 8.43
CA ALA A 32 -2.24 -10.48 9.04
C ALA A 32 -1.21 -11.30 8.24
N ALA A 33 -1.25 -11.25 6.92
CA ALA A 33 -0.31 -11.95 6.04
C ALA A 33 1.11 -11.35 6.09
N PHE A 34 1.28 -10.04 6.29
CA PHE A 34 2.60 -9.40 6.43
C PHE A 34 3.42 -10.00 7.57
N SER A 35 2.78 -10.44 8.65
CA SER A 35 3.45 -11.12 9.77
C SER A 35 4.15 -12.42 9.39
N GLN A 36 3.81 -13.01 8.23
CA GLN A 36 4.37 -14.26 7.73
C GLN A 36 5.56 -14.05 6.78
N ILE A 37 5.86 -12.80 6.41
CA ILE A 37 7.02 -12.48 5.56
C ILE A 37 8.31 -12.80 6.33
N ASP A 38 9.29 -13.39 5.65
CA ASP A 38 10.61 -13.67 6.24
C ASP A 38 11.36 -12.36 6.53
N ALA A 39 11.23 -11.89 7.77
CA ALA A 39 11.90 -10.68 8.25
C ALA A 39 13.44 -10.79 8.25
N LYS A 40 14.04 -11.99 8.16
CA LYS A 40 15.50 -12.11 8.01
C LYS A 40 15.94 -11.77 6.59
N ALA A 41 15.17 -12.19 5.59
CA ALA A 41 15.43 -11.86 4.20
C ALA A 41 15.03 -10.41 3.87
N PHE A 42 13.94 -9.92 4.49
CA PHE A 42 13.35 -8.61 4.20
C PHE A 42 13.11 -7.79 5.48
N PRO A 43 14.17 -7.33 6.16
CA PRO A 43 14.09 -6.74 7.51
C PRO A 43 13.29 -5.43 7.59
N HIS A 44 13.07 -4.76 6.46
CA HIS A 44 12.33 -3.50 6.42
C HIS A 44 10.98 -3.60 5.72
N LEU A 45 10.66 -4.73 5.08
CA LEU A 45 9.47 -4.83 4.24
C LEU A 45 8.19 -4.81 5.08
N VAL A 46 8.13 -5.60 6.16
CA VAL A 46 6.98 -5.63 7.05
C VAL A 46 6.64 -4.24 7.63
N PRO A 47 7.58 -3.52 8.28
CA PRO A 47 7.26 -2.19 8.81
C PRO A 47 6.96 -1.15 7.72
N GLN A 48 7.50 -1.31 6.50
CA GLN A 48 7.12 -0.46 5.37
C GLN A 48 5.68 -0.72 4.91
N LEU A 49 5.26 -1.98 4.81
CA LEU A 49 3.90 -2.34 4.44
C LEU A 49 2.88 -1.94 5.50
N GLU A 50 3.22 -2.09 6.79
CA GLU A 50 2.40 -1.60 7.91
C GLU A 50 2.23 -0.08 7.84
N PHE A 51 3.33 0.67 7.65
CA PHE A 51 3.27 2.12 7.50
C PHE A 51 2.35 2.55 6.35
N LEU A 52 2.46 1.90 5.18
CA LEU A 52 1.61 2.22 4.03
C LEU A 52 0.14 1.87 4.32
N ALA A 53 -0.12 0.74 4.98
CA ALA A 53 -1.47 0.35 5.37
C ALA A 53 -2.11 1.36 6.32
N ASP A 54 -1.36 1.81 7.33
CA ASP A 54 -1.82 2.82 8.29
C ASP A 54 -2.12 4.15 7.58
N VAL A 55 -1.29 4.59 6.63
CA VAL A 55 -1.58 5.79 5.82
C VAL A 55 -2.90 5.66 5.05
N VAL A 56 -3.19 4.49 4.47
CA VAL A 56 -4.43 4.25 3.73
C VAL A 56 -5.64 4.21 4.66
N GLU A 57 -5.53 3.53 5.82
CA GLU A 57 -6.57 3.45 6.84
C GLU A 57 -6.88 4.83 7.43
N ASP A 58 -5.85 5.58 7.82
CA ASP A 58 -5.97 6.92 8.40
C ASP A 58 -6.52 7.94 7.40
N PHE A 59 -6.13 7.86 6.13
CA PHE A 59 -6.73 8.68 5.08
C PHE A 59 -8.23 8.37 4.93
N HIS A 60 -8.59 7.09 4.83
CA HIS A 60 -9.98 6.67 4.68
C HIS A 60 -10.84 7.02 5.91
N ALA A 61 -10.25 6.96 7.11
CA ALA A 61 -10.87 7.44 8.35
C ALA A 61 -10.98 8.97 8.45
N GLY A 62 -10.45 9.71 7.47
CA GLY A 62 -10.47 11.17 7.44
C GLY A 62 -9.49 11.83 8.42
N LEU A 63 -8.48 11.11 8.89
CA LEU A 63 -7.43 11.60 9.79
C LEU A 63 -6.30 12.31 9.02
N LEU A 64 -6.10 11.97 7.74
CA LEU A 64 -5.08 12.57 6.85
C LEU A 64 -5.69 13.40 5.72
N LYS A 65 -6.46 14.44 6.07
CA LYS A 65 -7.24 15.23 5.09
C LYS A 65 -6.40 16.00 4.07
N ASP A 66 -5.19 16.38 4.45
CA ASP A 66 -4.28 17.17 3.61
C ASP A 66 -3.25 16.30 2.88
N LEU A 67 -3.35 14.97 2.97
CA LEU A 67 -2.46 14.08 2.24
C LEU A 67 -2.67 14.24 0.73
N PRO A 68 -1.61 14.49 -0.06
CA PRO A 68 -1.73 14.53 -1.50
C PRO A 68 -2.28 13.21 -2.05
N TYR A 69 -3.29 13.28 -2.92
CA TYR A 69 -3.89 12.09 -3.53
C TYR A 69 -2.88 11.22 -4.30
N GLU A 70 -1.84 11.83 -4.88
CA GLU A 70 -0.76 11.09 -5.53
C GLU A 70 0.00 10.20 -4.55
N ALA A 71 0.24 10.68 -3.32
CA ALA A 71 0.91 9.90 -2.28
C ALA A 71 0.01 8.76 -1.78
N LEU A 72 -1.28 9.02 -1.61
CA LEU A 72 -2.27 7.98 -1.29
C LEU A 72 -2.34 6.91 -2.38
N ALA A 73 -2.44 7.33 -3.64
CA ALA A 73 -2.51 6.41 -4.78
C ALA A 73 -1.25 5.55 -4.89
N ALA A 74 -0.06 6.13 -4.62
CA ALA A 74 1.18 5.37 -4.56
C ALA A 74 1.18 4.34 -3.42
N ALA A 75 0.69 4.70 -2.23
CA ALA A 75 0.57 3.77 -1.11
C ALA A 75 -0.39 2.60 -1.42
N VAL A 76 -1.57 2.91 -1.96
CA VAL A 76 -2.55 1.91 -2.38
C VAL A 76 -1.96 0.97 -3.43
N PHE A 77 -1.30 1.51 -4.45
CA PHE A 77 -0.66 0.70 -5.49
C PHE A 77 0.43 -0.22 -4.90
N ALA A 78 1.32 0.32 -4.06
CA ALA A 78 2.42 -0.45 -3.48
C ALA A 78 1.94 -1.61 -2.61
N ILE A 79 0.90 -1.40 -1.79
CA ILE A 79 0.33 -2.47 -0.95
C ILE A 79 -0.30 -3.56 -1.82
N ARG A 80 -1.09 -3.19 -2.83
CA ARG A 80 -1.72 -4.16 -3.74
C ARG A 80 -0.69 -4.95 -4.51
N TYR A 81 0.35 -4.28 -5.02
CA TYR A 81 1.45 -4.93 -5.71
C TYR A 81 2.15 -5.95 -4.82
N ALA A 82 2.47 -5.57 -3.57
CA ALA A 82 3.08 -6.48 -2.61
C ALA A 82 2.17 -7.67 -2.28
N ALA A 83 0.86 -7.46 -2.16
CA ALA A 83 -0.09 -8.54 -1.92
C ALA A 83 -0.23 -9.50 -3.13
N GLU A 84 -0.28 -8.96 -4.34
CA GLU A 84 -0.40 -9.74 -5.58
C GLU A 84 0.91 -10.48 -5.94
N GLU A 85 2.08 -9.89 -5.71
CA GLU A 85 3.37 -10.57 -5.99
C GLU A 85 3.70 -11.68 -4.99
N ASN A 86 3.23 -11.57 -3.74
CA ASN A 86 3.53 -12.55 -2.70
C ASN A 86 2.43 -13.62 -2.53
N ASP A 87 1.41 -13.65 -3.42
CA ASP A 87 0.23 -14.53 -3.31
C ASP A 87 -0.40 -14.47 -1.89
N LEU A 88 -0.52 -13.27 -1.30
CA LEU A 88 -1.06 -13.06 0.06
C LEU A 88 -2.60 -13.11 0.13
#